data_AF-A0A828SUQ8-F1
#
_entry.id   AF-A0A828SUQ8-F1
#
_cell.length_a   1.000
_cell.length_b   1.000
_cell.length_c   1.000
_cell.angle_alpha   90.00
_cell.angle_beta   90.00
_cell.angle_gamma   90.00
#
_symmetry.space_group_name_H-M   'P 1'
#
loop_
_entity.id
_entity.type
_entity.pdbx_description
1 polymer ?
#
loop_
_entity_poly.entity_id
_entity_poly.type
_entity_poly.pdbx_seq_one_letter_code
_entity_poly.pdbx_strand_id
1 'polypeptide(L)'
;MEIVQNYQISGEEEPYKKAIKECIEKGILADYLMRKGSEVVNMLLDEYDYETDIEVQREEAREEGRKQGTLQKTCALIQKKLEKGKTISEIADDLEDTEENIVHLIEEFHLGRKES
;
A
#
# COMPACT_ATOMS: atom_id res chain seq x y z
N MET A 1 -2.50 29.80 -19.17
CA MET A 1 -2.27 28.63 -18.29
C MET A 1 -0.80 28.22 -18.43
N GLU A 2 0.10 29.07 -17.94
CA GLU A 2 1.56 28.98 -18.23
C GLU A 2 2.40 28.89 -16.95
N ILE A 3 1.81 29.29 -15.81
CA ILE A 3 2.47 29.35 -14.51
C ILE A 3 2.62 27.95 -13.90
N VAL A 4 1.61 27.07 -14.06
CA VAL A 4 1.59 25.73 -13.45
C VAL A 4 2.64 24.80 -14.09
N GLN A 5 2.87 24.92 -15.40
CA GLN A 5 3.87 24.10 -16.10
C GLN A 5 5.31 24.49 -15.73
N ASN A 6 5.58 25.77 -15.46
CA ASN A 6 6.91 26.23 -15.05
C ASN A 6 7.33 25.69 -13.68
N TYR A 7 6.40 25.52 -12.75
CA TYR A 7 6.70 24.98 -11.42
C TYR A 7 6.85 23.45 -11.39
N GLN A 8 6.23 22.72 -12.32
CA GLN A 8 6.43 21.27 -12.44
C GLN A 8 7.82 20.89 -12.99
N ILE A 9 8.49 21.80 -13.71
CA ILE A 9 9.83 21.57 -14.28
C ILE A 9 10.94 21.89 -13.26
N SER A 10 10.68 22.74 -12.26
CA SER A 10 11.73 23.26 -11.36
C SER A 10 12.12 22.32 -10.22
N GLY A 11 11.37 21.24 -9.97
CA GLY A 11 11.64 20.31 -8.87
C GLY A 11 11.63 20.97 -7.48
N GLU A 12 10.90 22.09 -7.32
CA GLU A 12 10.80 22.77 -6.03
C GLU A 12 9.80 22.05 -5.12
N GLU A 13 10.19 21.78 -3.88
CA GLU A 13 9.30 21.32 -2.82
C GLU A 13 8.16 22.34 -2.63
N GLU A 14 6.93 21.86 -2.81
CA GLU A 14 5.68 22.54 -2.42
C GLU A 14 5.31 23.82 -3.20
N PRO A 15 5.06 23.73 -4.52
CA PRO A 15 4.73 24.87 -5.39
C PRO A 15 3.48 25.65 -4.96
N TYR A 16 2.57 25.01 -4.22
CA TYR A 16 1.35 25.62 -3.69
C TYR A 16 1.63 26.60 -2.55
N LYS A 17 2.62 26.33 -1.68
CA LYS A 17 2.99 27.24 -0.58
C LYS A 17 3.54 28.56 -1.14
N LYS A 18 4.34 28.47 -2.20
CA LYS A 18 4.89 29.64 -2.89
C LYS A 18 3.81 30.45 -3.59
N ALA A 19 2.87 29.80 -4.29
CA ALA A 19 1.74 30.46 -4.94
C ALA A 19 0.85 31.20 -3.92
N ILE A 20 0.57 30.61 -2.76
CA ILE A 20 -0.21 31.26 -1.69
C ILE A 20 0.55 32.46 -1.12
N LYS A 21 1.85 32.31 -0.85
CA LYS A 21 2.71 33.41 -0.38
C LYS A 21 2.74 34.57 -1.38
N GLU A 22 2.88 34.26 -2.67
CA GLU A 22 2.93 35.25 -3.74
C GLU A 22 1.59 35.99 -3.92
N CYS A 23 0.45 35.30 -3.75
CA CYS A 23 -0.87 35.93 -3.75
C CYS A 23 -1.04 36.92 -2.59
N ILE A 24 -0.57 36.56 -1.39
CA ILE A 24 -0.58 37.44 -0.20
C ILE A 24 0.32 38.66 -0.43
N GLU A 25 1.54 38.46 -0.93
CA GLU A 25 2.50 39.53 -1.22
C GLU A 25 2.01 40.50 -2.30
N LYS A 26 1.26 39.99 -3.29
CA LYS A 26 0.65 40.81 -4.36
C LYS A 26 -0.66 41.48 -3.96
N GLY A 27 -1.11 41.32 -2.71
CA GLY A 27 -2.37 41.90 -2.22
C GLY A 27 -3.63 41.25 -2.81
N ILE A 28 -3.49 40.11 -3.48
CA ILE A 28 -4.61 39.38 -4.08
C ILE A 28 -5.19 38.46 -3.01
N LEU A 29 -6.43 38.73 -2.60
CA LEU A 29 -7.12 37.95 -1.56
C LEU A 29 -6.43 38.02 -0.16
N ALA A 30 -5.51 38.97 0.04
CA ALA A 30 -4.66 39.06 1.23
C ALA A 30 -5.46 39.16 2.54
N ASP A 31 -6.52 39.96 2.60
CA ASP A 31 -7.36 40.09 3.80
C ASP A 31 -8.11 38.79 4.16
N TYR A 32 -8.51 38.01 3.15
CA TYR A 32 -9.20 36.73 3.35
C TYR A 32 -8.21 35.65 3.83
N LEU A 33 -7.05 35.57 3.17
CA LEU A 33 -5.98 34.63 3.50
C LEU A 33 -5.31 34.96 4.84
N MET A 34 -5.14 36.23 5.20
CA MET A 34 -4.61 36.65 6.51
C MET A 34 -5.59 36.39 7.66
N ARG A 35 -6.91 36.56 7.45
CA ARG A 35 -7.92 36.30 8.50
C ARG A 35 -8.19 34.82 8.75
N LYS A 36 -8.00 33.97 7.75
CA LYS A 36 -8.15 32.50 7.84
C LYS A 36 -6.81 31.76 7.91
N GLY A 37 -5.70 32.50 8.06
CA GLY A 37 -4.32 32.12 7.71
C GLY A 37 -3.63 31.06 8.57
N SER A 38 -4.32 30.48 9.55
CA SER A 38 -3.88 29.27 10.25
C SER A 38 -4.87 28.13 10.10
N GLU A 39 -6.18 28.40 10.06
CA GLU A 39 -7.23 27.37 10.02
C GLU A 39 -7.45 26.80 8.61
N VAL A 40 -7.49 27.66 7.59
CA VAL A 40 -7.61 27.23 6.17
C VAL A 40 -6.26 26.77 5.64
N VAL A 41 -5.16 27.37 6.11
CA VAL A 41 -3.81 26.93 5.75
C VAL A 41 -3.47 25.60 6.40
N ASN A 42 -3.85 25.36 7.66
CA ASN A 42 -3.76 24.02 8.24
C ASN A 42 -4.73 23.07 7.52
N MET A 43 -6.04 23.32 7.40
CA MET A 43 -6.93 22.38 6.66
C MET A 43 -6.44 22.05 5.24
N LEU A 44 -5.87 23.01 4.50
CA LEU A 44 -5.38 22.78 3.14
C LEU A 44 -4.01 22.09 3.08
N LEU A 45 -3.23 22.07 4.16
CA LEU A 45 -1.89 21.45 4.25
C LEU A 45 -1.84 20.20 5.15
N ASP A 46 -2.83 19.99 6.01
CA ASP A 46 -2.91 18.91 6.99
C ASP A 46 -3.45 17.62 6.35
N GLU A 47 -4.01 17.68 5.14
CA GLU A 47 -4.83 16.59 4.58
C GLU A 47 -4.19 15.72 3.49
N TYR A 48 -2.97 15.96 3.04
CA TYR A 48 -2.29 14.97 2.18
C TYR A 48 -0.76 15.08 2.23
N ASP A 49 -0.17 14.40 3.21
CA ASP A 49 1.25 14.14 3.21
C ASP A 49 1.56 13.01 2.21
N TYR A 50 1.93 13.40 0.98
CA TYR A 50 2.35 12.47 -0.07
C TYR A 50 3.50 11.57 0.38
N GLU A 51 4.40 12.05 1.25
CA GLU A 51 5.50 11.25 1.74
C GLU A 51 4.99 10.15 2.65
N THR A 52 4.11 10.50 3.60
CA THR A 52 3.45 9.52 4.47
C THR A 52 2.60 8.53 3.66
N ASP A 53 1.82 8.97 2.67
CA ASP A 53 1.02 8.08 1.83
C ASP A 53 1.90 7.08 1.04
N ILE A 54 3.02 7.55 0.47
CA ILE A 54 4.00 6.70 -0.21
C ILE A 54 4.65 5.71 0.77
N GLU A 55 4.97 6.15 1.99
CA GLU A 55 5.57 5.29 3.01
C GLU A 55 4.60 4.21 3.48
N VAL A 56 3.34 4.56 3.73
CA VAL A 56 2.27 3.63 4.08
C VAL A 56 2.08 2.61 2.96
N GLN A 57 1.92 3.05 1.71
CA GLN A 57 1.78 2.13 0.57
C GLN A 57 2.98 1.21 0.38
N ARG A 58 4.20 1.71 0.62
CA ARG A 58 5.41 0.87 0.57
C ARG A 58 5.42 -0.17 1.67
N GLU A 59 5.00 0.17 2.88
CA GLU A 59 4.96 -0.81 3.97
C GLU A 59 3.83 -1.82 3.79
N GLU A 60 2.65 -1.39 3.34
CA GLU A 60 1.55 -2.28 2.95
C GLU A 60 2.00 -3.27 1.87
N ALA A 61 2.66 -2.78 0.80
CA ALA A 61 3.21 -3.65 -0.24
C ALA A 61 4.26 -4.64 0.29
N ARG A 62 5.10 -4.24 1.25
CA ARG A 62 6.06 -5.15 1.90
C ARG A 62 5.34 -6.19 2.75
N GLU A 63 4.32 -5.80 3.51
CA GLU A 63 3.56 -6.70 4.37
C GLU A 63 2.77 -7.72 3.54
N GLU A 64 2.10 -7.27 2.48
CA GLU A 64 1.44 -8.15 1.50
C GLU A 64 2.44 -9.11 0.86
N GLY A 65 3.61 -8.63 0.44
CA GLY A 65 4.67 -9.48 -0.09
C GLY A 65 5.13 -10.56 0.90
N ARG A 66 5.27 -10.21 2.19
CA ARG A 66 5.61 -11.19 3.25
C ARG A 66 4.50 -12.22 3.47
N LYS A 67 3.24 -11.78 3.50
CA LYS A 67 2.06 -12.65 3.62
C LYS A 67 1.99 -13.61 2.44
N GLN A 68 2.11 -13.10 1.23
CA GLN A 68 2.07 -13.91 0.01
C GLN A 68 3.26 -14.88 -0.08
N GLY A 69 4.46 -14.45 0.30
CA GLY A 69 5.63 -15.33 0.36
C GLY A 69 5.45 -16.49 1.36
N THR A 70 4.84 -16.20 2.52
CA THR A 70 4.50 -17.23 3.51
C THR A 70 3.47 -18.20 2.95
N LEU A 71 2.40 -17.69 2.35
CA LEU A 71 1.35 -18.51 1.73
C LEU A 71 1.89 -19.41 0.62
N GLN A 72 2.73 -18.87 -0.28
CA GLN A 72 3.39 -19.64 -1.34
C GLN A 72 4.27 -20.75 -0.77
N LYS A 73 5.03 -20.46 0.30
CA LYS A 73 5.85 -21.47 0.97
C LYS A 73 5.00 -22.58 1.57
N THR A 74 3.90 -22.24 2.25
CA THR A 74 2.96 -23.21 2.81
C THR A 74 2.34 -24.09 1.73
N CYS A 75 1.84 -23.50 0.64
CA CYS A 75 1.29 -24.23 -0.49
C CYS A 75 2.32 -25.20 -1.12
N ALA A 76 3.57 -24.75 -1.29
CA ALA A 76 4.65 -25.60 -1.79
C ALA A 76 4.98 -26.77 -0.86
N LEU A 77 4.86 -26.59 0.46
CA LEU A 77 5.04 -27.66 1.43
C LEU A 77 3.89 -28.66 1.37
N ILE A 78 2.64 -28.20 1.28
CA ILE A 78 1.44 -29.04 1.12
C ILE A 78 1.59 -29.89 -0.15
N GLN A 79 1.90 -29.26 -1.30
CA GLN A 79 2.13 -29.94 -2.57
C GLN A 79 3.18 -31.06 -2.45
N LYS A 80 4.34 -30.75 -1.88
CA LYS A 80 5.42 -31.74 -1.68
C LYS A 80 5.03 -32.89 -0.76
N LYS A 81 4.18 -32.65 0.24
CA LYS A 81 3.70 -33.70 1.16
C LYS A 81 2.65 -34.58 0.47
N LEU A 82 1.75 -33.99 -0.32
CA LEU A 82 0.79 -34.73 -1.15
C LEU A 82 1.51 -35.62 -2.18
N GLU A 83 2.56 -35.13 -2.83
CA GLU A 83 3.39 -35.91 -3.75
C GLU A 83 4.08 -37.10 -3.09
N LYS A 84 4.39 -37.00 -1.79
CA LYS A 84 4.93 -38.10 -0.97
C LYS A 84 3.84 -39.07 -0.49
N GLY A 85 2.57 -38.83 -0.82
CA GLY A 85 1.44 -39.67 -0.44
C GLY A 85 0.95 -39.47 1.00
N LYS A 86 1.29 -38.35 1.65
CA LYS A 86 0.76 -38.03 2.99
C LYS A 86 -0.72 -37.71 2.93
N THR A 87 -1.45 -38.09 3.97
CA THR A 87 -2.87 -37.78 4.15
C THR A 87 -3.05 -36.33 4.62
N ILE A 88 -4.28 -35.80 4.48
CA ILE A 88 -4.61 -34.42 4.92
C ILE A 88 -4.34 -34.26 6.42
N SER A 89 -4.71 -35.24 7.23
CA SER A 89 -4.49 -35.24 8.68
C SER A 89 -3.00 -35.15 9.05
N GLU A 90 -2.15 -35.96 8.41
CA GLU A 90 -0.69 -35.90 8.62
C GLU A 90 -0.07 -34.57 8.15
N ILE A 91 -0.65 -33.94 7.11
CA ILE A 91 -0.20 -32.64 6.62
C ILE A 91 -0.60 -31.53 7.60
N ALA A 92 -1.81 -31.57 8.14
CA ALA A 92 -2.31 -30.65 9.15
C ALA A 92 -1.44 -30.71 10.42
N ASP A 93 -1.18 -31.92 10.93
CA ASP A 93 -0.28 -32.15 12.06
C ASP A 93 1.15 -31.64 11.79
N ASP A 94 1.72 -31.97 10.61
CA ASP A 94 3.07 -31.57 10.22
C ASP A 94 3.26 -30.05 10.07
N LEU A 95 2.18 -29.33 9.72
CA LEU A 95 2.18 -27.89 9.50
C LEU A 95 1.61 -27.11 10.68
N GLU A 96 1.23 -27.81 11.77
CA GLU A 96 0.57 -27.25 12.95
C GLU A 96 -0.67 -26.41 12.57
N ASP A 97 -1.45 -26.92 11.61
CA ASP A 97 -2.61 -26.26 11.02
C ASP A 97 -3.85 -27.16 11.11
N THR A 98 -5.03 -26.66 10.78
CA THR A 98 -6.27 -27.47 10.80
C THR A 98 -6.50 -28.20 9.48
N GLU A 99 -7.14 -29.36 9.54
CA GLU A 99 -7.50 -30.11 8.32
C GLU A 99 -8.39 -29.28 7.39
N GLU A 100 -9.31 -28.47 7.95
CA GLU A 100 -10.16 -27.58 7.16
C GLU A 100 -9.34 -26.55 6.38
N ASN A 101 -8.30 -25.97 6.99
CA ASN A 101 -7.46 -24.98 6.32
C ASN A 101 -6.60 -25.63 5.23
N ILE A 102 -6.06 -26.83 5.50
CA ILE A 102 -5.32 -27.60 4.49
C ILE A 102 -6.22 -27.94 3.29
N VAL A 103 -7.45 -28.38 3.52
CA VAL A 103 -8.43 -28.65 2.44
C VAL A 103 -8.72 -27.38 1.65
N HIS A 104 -9.00 -26.26 2.33
CA HIS A 104 -9.24 -24.98 1.69
C HIS A 104 -8.07 -24.57 0.77
N LEU A 105 -6.83 -24.65 1.25
CA LEU A 105 -5.64 -24.31 0.47
C LEU A 105 -5.43 -25.24 -0.72
N ILE A 106 -5.74 -26.54 -0.57
CA ILE A 106 -5.67 -27.51 -1.67
C ILE A 106 -6.69 -27.17 -2.76
N GLU A 107 -7.92 -26.83 -2.39
CA GLU A 107 -8.99 -26.47 -3.32
C GLU A 107 -8.72 -25.13 -4.01
N GLU A 108 -8.38 -24.10 -3.24
CA GLU A 108 -8.12 -22.75 -3.72
C GLU A 108 -6.96 -22.73 -4.72
N PHE A 109 -5.83 -23.37 -4.37
CA PHE A 109 -4.62 -23.38 -5.19
C PHE A 109 -4.49 -24.62 -6.08
N HIS A 110 -5.52 -25.46 -6.15
CA HIS A 110 -5.58 -26.65 -7.01
C HIS A 110 -4.39 -27.61 -6.83
N LEU A 111 -3.92 -27.76 -5.59
CA LEU A 111 -2.74 -28.55 -5.24
C LEU A 111 -3.01 -30.05 -5.43
N GLY A 112 -2.00 -30.81 -5.86
CA GLY A 112 -2.08 -32.27 -6.04
C GLY A 112 -2.68 -32.75 -7.36
N ARG A 113 -3.20 -31.85 -8.22
CA ARG A 113 -3.58 -32.22 -9.59
C ARG A 113 -2.32 -32.36 -10.45
N LYS A 114 -1.99 -33.58 -10.86
CA LYS A 114 -1.05 -33.79 -11.97
C LYS A 114 -1.76 -33.35 -13.24
N GLU A 115 -1.28 -32.28 -13.89
CA GLU A 115 -1.64 -32.02 -15.29
C GLU A 115 -1.35 -33.31 -16.08
N SER A 116 -2.40 -33.84 -16.70
CA SER A 116 -2.34 -35.05 -17.55
C SER A 116 -1.85 -34.70 -18.94
#